data_AF-A0A2E1AJE9-F1
#
_entry.id   AF-A0A2E1AJE9-F1
#
_cell.length_a   1.000
_cell.length_b   1.000
_cell.length_c   1.000
_cell.angle_alpha   90.00
_cell.angle_beta   90.00
_cell.angle_gamma   90.00
#
_symmetry.space_group_name_H-M   'P 1'
#
loop_
_entity.id
_entity.type
_entity.pdbx_description
1 polymer ?
#
loop_
_entity_poly.entity_id
_entity_poly.type
_entity_poly.pdbx_seq_one_letter_code
_entity_poly.pdbx_strand_id
1 'polypeptide(L)'
;MSVWNTVLYFLLVLGRLTSPNYVCQPEIADIRFDGAYDIEVSAHLIQLYNEDQAIRQPGQDIDVAQLIEDDRIRREIVLDYLQAGQITRADDLYRAALIFQHGDCPAHYQLAADLAQRAYEDGYTSGGWLHAAAVDRYQQNTGRLPSYGTQYTLDIRGHFAQCPVDGSVTDDQRAELGVLSLRDLHARASSFDGQFQVEPSPWAVFTALPEIGPYIYQASLIWTCLH
;
A
#
# COMPACT_ATOMS: atom_id res chain seq x y z
N MET A 1 -19.04 -5.75 -22.79
CA MET A 1 -18.16 -5.09 -21.81
C MET A 1 -17.14 -6.14 -21.42
N SER A 2 -15.92 -5.94 -21.89
CA SER A 2 -15.01 -7.03 -22.27
C SER A 2 -14.14 -7.48 -21.10
N VAL A 3 -14.02 -8.79 -20.96
CA VAL A 3 -13.33 -9.67 -20.00
C VAL A 3 -11.83 -9.34 -19.74
N TRP A 4 -11.34 -8.16 -20.13
CA TRP A 4 -9.92 -7.80 -20.13
C TRP A 4 -9.50 -6.78 -19.06
N ASN A 5 -10.44 -6.09 -18.37
CA ASN A 5 -10.08 -5.16 -17.28
C ASN A 5 -9.86 -5.82 -15.91
N THR A 6 -10.22 -7.10 -15.74
CA THR A 6 -10.02 -7.84 -14.48
C THR A 6 -8.62 -8.49 -14.40
N VAL A 7 -7.89 -8.57 -15.51
CA VAL A 7 -6.62 -9.31 -15.60
C VAL A 7 -5.41 -8.50 -15.16
N LEU A 8 -5.45 -7.15 -15.17
CA LEU A 8 -4.28 -6.36 -14.74
C LEU A 8 -4.12 -6.24 -13.22
N TYR A 9 -5.19 -6.41 -12.43
CA TYR A 9 -5.04 -6.63 -10.98
C TYR A 9 -4.41 -8.00 -10.67
N PHE A 10 -4.57 -8.96 -11.60
CA PHE A 10 -4.05 -10.32 -11.51
C PHE A 10 -2.60 -10.49 -12.00
N LEU A 11 -2.07 -9.55 -12.79
CA LEU A 11 -0.70 -9.64 -13.34
C LEU A 11 0.39 -9.14 -12.39
N LEU A 12 0.05 -8.57 -11.23
CA LEU A 12 1.01 -8.27 -10.17
C LEU A 12 1.30 -9.49 -9.26
N VAL A 13 0.45 -10.52 -9.27
CA VAL A 13 0.45 -11.62 -8.26
C VAL A 13 1.08 -12.94 -8.75
N LEU A 14 1.39 -13.10 -10.05
CA LEU A 14 1.90 -14.38 -10.60
C LEU A 14 3.36 -14.38 -11.04
N GLY A 15 4.19 -13.53 -10.45
CA GLY A 15 5.58 -13.35 -10.87
C GLY A 15 6.66 -13.47 -9.80
N ARG A 16 6.49 -14.17 -8.68
CA ARG A 16 7.52 -14.16 -7.60
C ARG A 16 7.74 -15.50 -6.90
N LEU A 17 8.16 -16.53 -7.65
CA LEU A 17 8.65 -17.81 -7.08
C LEU A 17 10.15 -17.83 -6.73
N THR A 18 10.82 -16.69 -6.82
CA THR A 18 12.20 -16.47 -6.36
C THR A 18 12.26 -15.03 -5.85
N SER A 19 12.89 -14.77 -4.69
CA SER A 19 13.12 -13.42 -4.17
C SER A 19 13.50 -12.48 -5.31
N PRO A 20 12.61 -11.61 -5.78
CA PRO A 20 12.92 -10.79 -6.93
C PRO A 20 14.00 -9.84 -6.46
N ASN A 21 15.08 -9.72 -7.23
CA ASN A 21 15.94 -8.55 -7.10
C ASN A 21 15.04 -7.36 -7.43
N TYR A 22 14.44 -6.76 -6.40
CA TYR A 22 13.61 -5.57 -6.55
C TYR A 22 14.54 -4.46 -7.00
N VAL A 23 14.52 -4.15 -8.29
CA VAL A 23 15.14 -2.92 -8.79
C VAL A 23 14.08 -1.85 -8.64
N CYS A 24 14.22 -1.05 -7.59
CA CYS A 24 13.33 0.08 -7.34
C CYS A 24 13.43 1.09 -8.48
N GLN A 25 12.30 1.65 -8.91
CA GLN A 25 12.27 2.75 -9.87
C GLN A 25 11.50 3.94 -9.27
N PRO A 26 12.18 5.01 -8.82
CA PRO A 26 13.64 5.21 -8.80
C PRO A 26 14.38 4.39 -7.73
N GLU A 27 15.71 4.32 -7.80
CA GLU A 27 16.53 3.81 -6.70
C GLU A 27 16.63 4.87 -5.60
N ILE A 28 16.42 4.49 -4.33
CA ILE A 28 16.54 5.41 -3.21
C ILE A 28 18.01 5.60 -2.85
N ALA A 29 18.50 6.83 -2.95
CA ALA A 29 19.84 7.21 -2.53
C ALA A 29 19.86 8.66 -2.00
N ASP A 30 20.80 8.96 -1.10
CA ASP A 30 21.22 10.31 -0.71
C ASP A 30 20.10 11.27 -0.24
N ILE A 31 19.04 10.76 0.40
CA ILE A 31 17.97 11.59 0.97
C ILE A 31 18.47 12.45 2.14
N ARG A 32 17.91 13.66 2.25
CA ARG A 32 18.32 14.67 3.24
C ARG A 32 17.10 15.30 3.91
N PHE A 33 17.28 15.63 5.19
CA PHE A 33 16.26 16.30 6.02
C PHE A 33 16.80 17.60 6.67
N ASP A 34 18.03 18.00 6.33
CA ASP A 34 18.77 19.12 6.91
C ASP A 34 18.72 20.39 6.05
N GLY A 35 17.96 20.37 4.94
CA GLY A 35 17.85 21.49 4.03
C GLY A 35 16.87 22.56 4.51
N ALA A 36 16.67 23.58 3.65
CA ALA A 36 15.74 24.67 3.92
C ALA A 36 14.39 24.38 3.28
N TYR A 37 13.33 24.83 3.94
CA TYR A 37 11.99 24.87 3.36
C TYR A 37 11.97 25.65 2.04
N ASP A 38 11.31 25.07 1.04
CA ASP A 38 11.11 25.69 -0.27
C ASP A 38 9.60 25.73 -0.60
N ILE A 39 9.08 26.95 -0.76
CA ILE A 39 7.65 27.20 -0.99
C ILE A 39 7.18 26.67 -2.35
N GLU A 40 8.03 26.72 -3.37
CA GLU A 40 7.69 26.26 -4.72
C GLU A 40 7.67 24.73 -4.75
N VAL A 41 8.61 24.08 -4.05
CA VAL A 41 8.60 22.62 -3.87
C VAL A 41 7.36 22.17 -3.10
N SER A 42 6.99 22.86 -2.03
CA SER A 42 5.78 22.56 -1.27
C SER A 42 4.51 22.69 -2.12
N ALA A 43 4.41 23.77 -2.92
CA ALA A 43 3.30 23.97 -3.85
C ALA A 43 3.22 22.86 -4.91
N HIS A 44 4.36 22.46 -5.49
CA HIS A 44 4.39 21.39 -6.48
C HIS A 44 4.09 20.03 -5.86
N LEU A 45 4.56 19.75 -4.64
CA LEU A 45 4.25 18.50 -3.94
C LEU A 45 2.75 18.36 -3.65
N ILE A 46 2.06 19.47 -3.33
CA ILE A 46 0.59 19.50 -3.23
C ILE A 46 -0.05 19.11 -4.58
N GLN A 47 0.47 19.61 -5.70
CA GLN A 47 -0.03 19.25 -7.02
C GLN A 47 0.16 17.74 -7.31
N LEU A 48 1.38 17.21 -7.13
CA LEU A 48 1.69 15.79 -7.36
C LEU A 48 0.81 14.87 -6.49
N TYR A 49 0.61 15.24 -5.24
CA TYR A 49 -0.29 14.55 -4.32
C TYR A 49 -1.74 14.55 -4.83
N ASN A 50 -2.25 15.71 -5.25
CA ASN A 50 -3.62 15.81 -5.73
C ASN A 50 -3.84 14.99 -7.01
N GLU A 51 -2.87 14.98 -7.91
CA GLU A 51 -2.90 14.18 -9.14
C GLU A 51 -2.87 12.67 -8.82
N ASP A 52 -2.00 12.23 -7.91
CA ASP A 52 -1.95 10.84 -7.43
C ASP A 52 -3.29 10.38 -6.81
N GLN A 53 -3.93 11.23 -6.02
CA GLN A 53 -5.18 10.88 -5.35
C GLN A 53 -6.42 10.99 -6.25
N ALA A 54 -6.40 11.88 -7.25
CA ALA A 54 -7.53 12.09 -8.15
C ALA A 54 -7.83 10.87 -9.03
N ILE A 55 -6.78 10.21 -9.56
CA ILE A 55 -6.94 9.02 -10.42
C ILE A 55 -7.43 7.79 -9.64
N ARG A 56 -7.34 7.82 -8.31
CA ARG A 56 -7.69 6.70 -7.41
C ARG A 56 -9.11 6.79 -6.83
N GLN A 57 -9.92 7.73 -7.32
CA GLN A 57 -11.32 7.83 -6.90
C GLN A 57 -12.14 6.63 -7.40
N PRO A 58 -13.07 6.08 -6.59
CA PRO A 58 -13.90 4.97 -7.01
C PRO A 58 -14.68 5.26 -8.32
N GLY A 59 -14.79 4.26 -9.19
CA GLY A 59 -15.57 4.34 -10.43
C GLY A 59 -14.88 5.01 -11.62
N GLN A 60 -13.60 5.36 -11.50
CA GLN A 60 -12.77 5.77 -12.63
C GLN A 60 -12.39 4.55 -13.50
N ASP A 61 -12.39 4.71 -14.83
CA ASP A 61 -11.75 3.75 -15.73
C ASP A 61 -10.27 4.13 -15.84
N ILE A 62 -9.39 3.29 -15.28
CA ILE A 62 -7.97 3.60 -15.11
C ILE A 62 -7.16 2.84 -16.15
N ASP A 63 -6.37 3.56 -16.96
CA ASP A 63 -5.27 2.96 -17.68
C ASP A 63 -4.15 2.63 -16.68
N VAL A 64 -4.08 1.36 -16.30
CA VAL A 64 -3.13 0.87 -15.28
C VAL A 64 -1.68 1.03 -15.74
N ALA A 65 -1.40 0.88 -17.04
CA ALA A 65 -0.03 1.04 -17.55
C ALA A 65 0.41 2.50 -17.45
N GLN A 66 -0.48 3.42 -17.79
CA GLN A 66 -0.22 4.86 -17.62
C GLN A 66 -0.08 5.22 -16.14
N LEU A 67 -0.93 4.68 -15.27
CA LEU A 67 -0.86 4.95 -13.83
C LEU A 67 0.49 4.53 -13.22
N ILE A 68 1.01 3.36 -13.59
CA ILE A 68 2.31 2.87 -13.11
C ILE A 68 3.44 3.81 -13.54
N GLU A 69 3.39 4.28 -14.78
CA GLU A 69 4.39 5.23 -15.31
C GLU A 69 4.30 6.59 -14.63
N ASP A 70 3.08 7.11 -14.42
CA ASP A 70 2.86 8.37 -13.70
C ASP A 70 3.31 8.28 -12.24
N ASP A 71 3.10 7.14 -11.58
CA ASP A 71 3.58 6.86 -10.22
C ASP A 71 5.11 6.87 -10.16
N ARG A 72 5.78 6.27 -11.16
CA ARG A 72 7.25 6.29 -11.28
C ARG A 72 7.76 7.72 -11.43
N ILE A 73 7.17 8.51 -12.32
CA ILE A 73 7.56 9.92 -12.56
C ILE A 73 7.36 10.76 -11.29
N ARG A 74 6.23 10.59 -10.58
CA ARG A 74 6.00 11.28 -9.30
C ARG A 74 7.07 10.94 -8.28
N ARG A 75 7.44 9.66 -8.14
CA ARG A 75 8.51 9.26 -7.20
C ARG A 75 9.87 9.84 -7.57
N GLU A 76 10.21 9.92 -8.85
CA GLU A 76 11.45 10.56 -9.31
C GLU A 76 11.52 12.02 -8.90
N ILE A 77 10.46 12.79 -9.18
CA ILE A 77 10.40 14.21 -8.82
C ILE A 77 10.49 14.40 -7.29
N VAL A 78 9.76 13.59 -6.52
CA VAL A 78 9.80 13.69 -5.05
C VAL A 78 11.16 13.27 -4.49
N LEU A 79 11.80 12.27 -5.08
CA LEU A 79 13.14 11.84 -4.68
C LEU A 79 14.15 12.98 -4.87
N ASP A 80 14.11 13.71 -5.99
CA ASP A 80 14.98 14.86 -6.23
C ASP A 80 14.82 15.91 -5.12
N TYR A 81 13.57 16.19 -4.68
CA TYR A 81 13.31 17.10 -3.57
C TYR A 81 13.82 16.59 -2.22
N LEU A 82 13.73 15.27 -1.97
CA LEU A 82 14.30 14.64 -0.78
C LEU A 82 15.83 14.72 -0.79
N GLN A 83 16.48 14.47 -1.93
CA GLN A 83 17.93 14.55 -2.09
C GLN A 83 18.45 15.98 -1.96
N ALA A 84 17.67 16.97 -2.39
CA ALA A 84 17.96 18.37 -2.19
C ALA A 84 17.71 18.85 -0.74
N GLY A 85 17.04 18.03 0.10
CA GLY A 85 16.67 18.39 1.47
C GLY A 85 15.55 19.41 1.57
N GLN A 86 14.72 19.56 0.52
CA GLN A 86 13.70 20.61 0.42
C GLN A 86 12.37 20.23 1.08
N ILE A 87 12.17 18.95 1.42
CA ILE A 87 10.97 18.45 2.12
C ILE A 87 11.25 18.39 3.62
N THR A 88 10.77 19.39 4.36
CA THR A 88 11.06 19.56 5.80
C THR A 88 9.83 19.76 6.68
N ARG A 89 8.65 20.04 6.11
CA ARG A 89 7.42 20.23 6.86
C ARG A 89 6.67 18.93 7.05
N ALA A 90 5.98 18.79 8.18
CA ALA A 90 5.16 17.63 8.50
C ALA A 90 4.15 17.24 7.40
N ASP A 91 3.48 18.23 6.80
CA ASP A 91 2.49 17.99 5.75
C ASP A 91 3.12 17.63 4.41
N ASP A 92 4.31 18.14 4.11
CA ASP A 92 5.08 17.76 2.92
C ASP A 92 5.69 16.36 3.07
N LEU A 93 6.20 16.00 4.26
CA LEU A 93 6.63 14.66 4.60
C LEU A 93 5.51 13.63 4.39
N TYR A 94 4.29 13.95 4.84
CA TYR A 94 3.12 13.10 4.62
C TYR A 94 2.79 12.91 3.13
N ARG A 95 2.83 13.97 2.33
CA ARG A 95 2.54 13.89 0.88
C ARG A 95 3.59 13.06 0.15
N ALA A 96 4.86 13.27 0.47
CA ALA A 96 5.96 12.47 -0.06
C ALA A 96 5.81 11.00 0.35
N ALA A 97 5.47 10.72 1.61
CA ALA A 97 5.20 9.38 2.09
C ALA A 97 4.07 8.71 1.30
N LEU A 98 2.99 9.42 0.99
CA LEU A 98 1.87 8.83 0.25
C LEU A 98 2.23 8.53 -1.21
N ILE A 99 3.09 9.35 -1.84
CA ILE A 99 3.63 9.06 -3.17
C ILE A 99 4.48 7.78 -3.15
N PHE A 100 5.35 7.62 -2.14
CA PHE A 100 6.16 6.40 -1.98
C PHE A 100 5.37 5.18 -1.50
N GLN A 101 4.22 5.38 -0.84
CA GLN A 101 3.30 4.30 -0.51
C GLN A 101 2.85 3.58 -1.78
N HIS A 102 2.70 4.29 -2.90
CA HIS A 102 2.42 3.74 -4.23
C HIS A 102 3.68 3.30 -5.01
N GLY A 103 4.78 3.03 -4.30
CA GLY A 103 5.98 2.46 -4.89
C GLY A 103 5.82 1.03 -5.38
N ASP A 104 6.88 0.52 -6.00
CA ASP A 104 6.97 -0.80 -6.66
C ASP A 104 7.94 -1.78 -5.97
N CYS A 105 8.53 -1.39 -4.83
CA CYS A 105 9.56 -2.17 -4.15
C CYS A 105 9.56 -1.96 -2.63
N PRO A 106 10.16 -2.90 -1.85
CA PRO A 106 10.33 -2.76 -0.41
C PRO A 106 10.99 -1.45 0.05
N ALA A 107 12.02 -0.97 -0.65
CA ALA A 107 12.72 0.25 -0.24
C ALA A 107 11.80 1.50 -0.33
N HIS A 108 10.89 1.54 -1.30
CA HIS A 108 9.88 2.59 -1.39
C HIS A 108 8.90 2.56 -0.21
N TYR A 109 8.41 1.38 0.16
CA TYR A 109 7.50 1.24 1.31
C TYR A 109 8.19 1.55 2.63
N GLN A 110 9.47 1.18 2.76
CA GLN A 110 10.27 1.56 3.92
C GLN A 110 10.44 3.08 4.00
N LEU A 111 10.80 3.74 2.89
CA LEU A 111 10.89 5.20 2.84
C LEU A 111 9.54 5.86 3.17
N ALA A 112 8.42 5.34 2.64
CA ALA A 112 7.08 5.82 2.98
C ALA A 112 6.79 5.73 4.49
N ALA A 113 7.16 4.61 5.12
CA ALA A 113 7.00 4.42 6.56
C ALA A 113 7.83 5.43 7.36
N ASP A 114 9.08 5.66 6.97
CA ASP A 114 9.98 6.60 7.65
C ASP A 114 9.51 8.06 7.51
N LEU A 115 9.08 8.46 6.31
CA LEU A 115 8.54 9.80 6.06
C LEU A 115 7.22 10.04 6.81
N ALA A 116 6.31 9.06 6.80
CA ALA A 116 5.04 9.16 7.51
C ALA A 116 5.21 9.21 9.03
N GLN A 117 6.18 8.46 9.57
CA GLN A 117 6.52 8.51 10.99
C GLN A 117 7.01 9.90 11.39
N ARG A 118 7.94 10.49 10.61
CA ARG A 118 8.42 11.86 10.84
C ARG A 118 7.29 12.88 10.77
N ALA A 119 6.41 12.76 9.77
CA ALA A 119 5.24 13.63 9.67
C ALA A 119 4.34 13.55 10.92
N TYR A 120 4.13 12.34 11.45
CA TYR A 120 3.36 12.11 12.66
C TYR A 120 4.03 12.70 13.91
N GLU A 121 5.33 12.48 14.07
CA GLU A 121 6.15 13.05 15.17
C GLU A 121 6.16 14.59 15.15
N ASP A 122 6.11 15.19 13.95
CA ASP A 122 6.00 16.63 13.76
C ASP A 122 4.56 17.18 13.87
N GLY A 123 3.61 16.34 14.29
CA GLY A 123 2.23 16.73 14.63
C GLY A 123 1.21 16.58 13.50
N TYR A 124 1.58 16.03 12.33
CA TYR A 124 0.62 15.70 11.27
C TYR A 124 0.01 14.32 11.53
N THR A 125 -1.08 14.28 12.29
CA THR A 125 -1.66 13.05 12.85
C THR A 125 -2.01 11.97 11.83
N SER A 126 -2.36 12.35 10.59
CA SER A 126 -2.62 11.38 9.51
C SER A 126 -1.39 10.54 9.13
N GLY A 127 -0.18 11.00 9.48
CA GLY A 127 1.06 10.25 9.31
C GLY A 127 1.10 8.93 10.07
N GLY A 128 0.40 8.82 11.21
CA GLY A 128 0.39 7.59 12.01
C GLY A 128 -0.22 6.41 11.25
N TRP A 129 -1.40 6.64 10.65
CA TRP A 129 -2.08 5.60 9.87
C TRP A 129 -1.26 5.23 8.63
N LEU A 130 -0.67 6.23 7.96
CA LEU A 130 0.14 6.01 6.77
C LEU A 130 1.43 5.25 7.09
N HIS A 131 2.07 5.53 8.24
CA HIS A 131 3.21 4.77 8.72
C HIS A 131 2.85 3.30 8.89
N ALA A 132 1.77 3.00 9.63
CA ALA A 132 1.29 1.64 9.82
C ALA A 132 1.00 0.93 8.48
N ALA A 133 0.38 1.65 7.54
CA ALA A 133 0.07 1.10 6.23
C ALA A 133 1.30 0.84 5.34
N ALA A 134 2.33 1.67 5.46
CA ALA A 134 3.60 1.47 4.76
C ALA A 134 4.41 0.33 5.34
N VAL A 135 4.43 0.19 6.68
CA VAL A 135 5.07 -0.95 7.38
C VAL A 135 4.46 -2.26 6.95
N ASP A 136 3.13 -2.38 6.94
CA ASP A 136 2.46 -3.61 6.52
C ASP A 136 2.80 -3.98 5.06
N ARG A 137 2.83 -2.99 4.16
CA ARG A 137 3.16 -3.22 2.74
C ARG A 137 4.62 -3.64 2.55
N TYR A 138 5.54 -3.04 3.31
CA TYR A 138 6.95 -3.45 3.37
C TYR A 138 7.09 -4.89 3.88
N GLN A 139 6.37 -5.26 4.95
CA GLN A 139 6.39 -6.61 5.51
C GLN A 139 5.90 -7.63 4.49
N GLN A 140 4.74 -7.40 3.87
CA GLN A 140 4.20 -8.27 2.84
C GLN A 140 5.17 -8.49 1.68
N ASN A 141 5.75 -7.40 1.15
CA ASN A 141 6.73 -7.45 0.07
C ASN A 141 8.09 -8.04 0.47
N THR A 142 8.30 -8.28 1.76
CA THR A 142 9.49 -8.99 2.29
C THR A 142 9.14 -10.39 2.81
N GLY A 143 7.95 -10.91 2.49
CA GLY A 143 7.49 -12.24 2.89
C GLY A 143 7.12 -12.37 4.36
N ARG A 144 6.84 -11.26 5.04
CA ARG A 144 6.40 -11.21 6.44
C ARG A 144 4.92 -10.88 6.53
N LEU A 145 4.27 -11.41 7.55
CA LEU A 145 2.90 -11.02 7.87
C LEU A 145 2.85 -9.54 8.31
N PRO A 146 1.80 -8.80 7.94
CA PRO A 146 1.57 -7.44 8.43
C PRO A 146 1.39 -7.42 9.96
N SER A 147 1.82 -6.35 10.60
CA SER A 147 1.66 -6.15 12.05
C SER A 147 0.37 -5.39 12.38
N TYR A 148 0.01 -4.38 11.57
CA TYR A 148 -1.12 -3.49 11.86
C TYR A 148 -2.44 -3.96 11.24
N GLY A 149 -2.40 -4.65 10.11
CA GLY A 149 -3.55 -5.21 9.39
C GLY A 149 -4.27 -4.21 8.48
N THR A 150 -3.58 -3.19 7.95
CA THR A 150 -4.23 -2.15 7.14
C THR A 150 -4.40 -2.53 5.67
N GLN A 151 -3.77 -3.62 5.23
CA GLN A 151 -3.79 -4.06 3.82
C GLN A 151 -4.91 -5.09 3.58
N TYR A 152 -5.59 -4.94 2.45
CA TYR A 152 -6.67 -5.82 2.00
C TYR A 152 -6.27 -6.49 0.69
N THR A 153 -6.73 -7.72 0.49
CA THR A 153 -6.53 -8.47 -0.74
C THR A 153 -7.81 -9.18 -1.14
N LEU A 154 -7.85 -9.72 -2.35
CA LEU A 154 -8.94 -10.61 -2.78
C LEU A 154 -8.68 -12.02 -2.26
N ASP A 155 -9.68 -12.59 -1.60
CA ASP A 155 -9.68 -13.99 -1.26
C ASP A 155 -10.01 -14.86 -2.49
N ILE A 156 -9.81 -16.17 -2.37
CA ILE A 156 -10.07 -17.13 -3.45
C ILE A 156 -11.53 -17.15 -3.91
N ARG A 157 -12.46 -16.60 -3.12
CA ARG A 157 -13.90 -16.52 -3.41
C ARG A 157 -14.29 -15.20 -4.09
N GLY A 158 -13.33 -14.31 -4.35
CA GLY A 158 -13.57 -13.02 -5.01
C GLY A 158 -14.04 -11.92 -4.06
N HIS A 159 -13.91 -12.11 -2.74
CA HIS A 159 -14.25 -11.10 -1.74
C HIS A 159 -13.00 -10.42 -1.20
N PHE A 160 -13.10 -9.15 -0.84
CA PHE A 160 -12.03 -8.49 -0.12
C PHE A 160 -11.92 -9.04 1.30
N ALA A 161 -10.71 -9.38 1.68
CA ALA A 161 -10.35 -9.87 3.00
C ALA A 161 -9.15 -9.08 3.53
N GLN A 162 -9.11 -8.91 4.85
CA GLN A 162 -7.92 -8.42 5.53
C GLN A 162 -6.85 -9.52 5.51
N CYS A 163 -5.60 -9.15 5.26
CA CYS A 163 -4.50 -10.09 5.36
C CYS A 163 -4.28 -10.58 6.81
N PRO A 164 -3.91 -11.85 7.01
CA PRO A 164 -3.56 -12.36 8.34
C PRO A 164 -2.44 -11.53 8.96
N VAL A 165 -2.58 -11.17 10.23
CA VAL A 165 -1.58 -10.38 10.97
C VAL A 165 -0.71 -11.25 11.88
N ASP A 166 0.50 -10.78 12.20
CA ASP A 166 1.44 -11.48 13.09
C ASP A 166 1.02 -11.51 14.58
N GLY A 167 0.08 -10.64 14.98
CA GLY A 167 -0.42 -10.53 16.35
C GLY A 167 0.49 -9.81 17.34
N SER A 168 1.58 -9.17 16.88
CA SER A 168 2.56 -8.47 17.73
C SER A 168 2.08 -7.09 18.21
N VAL A 169 1.15 -6.46 17.49
CA VAL A 169 0.61 -5.13 17.79
C VAL A 169 -0.78 -5.23 18.43
N THR A 170 -0.96 -4.56 19.58
CA THR A 170 -2.25 -4.47 20.29
C THR A 170 -3.18 -3.41 19.67
N ASP A 171 -4.47 -3.46 20.01
CA ASP A 171 -5.42 -2.44 19.53
C ASP A 171 -5.14 -1.05 20.13
N ASP A 172 -4.57 -0.96 21.33
CA ASP A 172 -4.15 0.34 21.91
C ASP A 172 -3.00 0.95 21.09
N GLN A 173 -2.02 0.13 20.69
CA GLN A 173 -0.92 0.57 19.82
C GLN A 173 -1.42 0.95 18.41
N ARG A 174 -2.44 0.25 17.88
CA ARG A 174 -3.12 0.68 16.64
C ARG A 174 -3.76 2.05 16.82
N ALA A 175 -4.48 2.24 17.93
CA ALA A 175 -5.20 3.48 18.21
C ALA A 175 -4.25 4.69 18.37
N GLU A 176 -3.07 4.51 18.95
CA GLU A 176 -2.02 5.55 19.03
C GLU A 176 -1.67 6.12 17.65
N LEU A 177 -1.61 5.25 16.63
CA LEU A 177 -1.35 5.63 15.24
C LEU A 177 -2.60 6.01 14.44
N GLY A 178 -3.79 6.08 15.08
CA GLY A 178 -5.05 6.32 14.37
C GLY A 178 -5.52 5.16 13.50
N VAL A 179 -5.01 3.94 13.74
CA VAL A 179 -5.45 2.71 13.09
C VAL A 179 -6.64 2.12 13.86
N LEU A 180 -7.63 1.61 13.12
CA LEU A 180 -8.79 0.93 13.70
C LEU A 180 -8.39 -0.37 14.41
N SER A 181 -9.24 -0.87 15.31
CA SER A 181 -9.03 -2.18 15.93
C SER A 181 -8.96 -3.29 14.87
N LEU A 182 -8.28 -4.40 15.19
CA LEU A 182 -8.18 -5.52 14.24
C LEU A 182 -9.55 -6.04 13.80
N ARG A 183 -10.50 -6.08 14.74
CA ARG A 183 -11.90 -6.46 14.48
C ARG A 183 -12.60 -5.51 13.51
N ASP A 184 -12.40 -4.20 13.67
CA ASP A 184 -13.04 -3.21 12.80
C ASP A 184 -12.38 -3.18 11.41
N LEU A 185 -11.07 -3.39 11.31
CA LEU A 185 -10.37 -3.58 10.04
C LEU A 185 -10.89 -4.83 9.30
N HIS A 186 -11.03 -5.96 10.00
CA HIS A 186 -11.62 -7.16 9.42
C HIS A 186 -13.05 -6.90 8.90
N ALA A 187 -13.88 -6.18 9.66
CA ALA A 187 -15.24 -5.82 9.24
C ALA A 187 -15.26 -4.83 8.05
N ARG A 188 -14.25 -3.96 7.93
CA ARG A 188 -14.12 -3.00 6.83
C ARG A 188 -13.89 -3.68 5.48
N ALA A 189 -13.31 -4.88 5.46
CA ALA A 189 -12.99 -5.60 4.21
C ALA A 189 -14.23 -5.74 3.29
N SER A 190 -15.40 -6.09 3.85
CA SER A 190 -16.63 -6.23 3.06
C SER A 190 -17.17 -4.92 2.47
N SER A 191 -16.66 -3.76 2.91
CA SER A 191 -17.05 -2.46 2.31
C SER A 191 -16.51 -2.26 0.88
N PHE A 192 -15.50 -3.06 0.50
CA PHE A 192 -14.90 -3.02 -0.83
C PHE A 192 -15.63 -3.91 -1.84
N ASP A 193 -16.31 -4.97 -1.39
CA ASP A 193 -17.09 -5.89 -2.25
C ASP A 193 -18.19 -5.18 -3.06
N GLY A 194 -18.74 -4.08 -2.53
CA GLY A 194 -19.74 -3.27 -3.23
C GLY A 194 -19.16 -2.40 -4.36
N GLN A 195 -17.85 -2.25 -4.42
CA GLN A 195 -17.16 -1.35 -5.35
C GLN A 195 -16.55 -2.09 -6.55
N PHE A 196 -16.25 -3.38 -6.39
CA PHE A 196 -15.62 -4.20 -7.41
C PHE A 196 -16.32 -5.56 -7.53
N GLN A 197 -16.73 -5.93 -8.73
CA GLN A 197 -17.25 -7.27 -9.01
C GLN A 197 -16.11 -8.16 -9.50
N VAL A 198 -15.71 -9.11 -8.67
CA VAL A 198 -14.63 -10.05 -8.98
C VAL A 198 -15.20 -11.46 -8.97
N GLU A 199 -15.03 -12.17 -10.08
CA GLU A 199 -15.43 -13.58 -10.17
C GLU A 199 -14.54 -14.45 -9.28
N PRO A 200 -15.11 -15.43 -8.56
CA PRO A 200 -14.33 -16.34 -7.74
C PRO A 200 -13.34 -17.15 -8.59
N SER A 201 -12.23 -17.55 -7.96
CA SER A 201 -11.32 -18.50 -8.57
C SER A 201 -12.04 -19.82 -8.87
N PRO A 202 -11.72 -20.52 -9.98
CA PRO A 202 -12.24 -21.87 -10.24
C PRO A 202 -11.97 -22.86 -9.08
N TRP A 203 -10.93 -22.59 -8.28
CA TRP A 203 -10.54 -23.40 -7.13
C TRP A 203 -11.33 -23.07 -5.85
N ALA A 204 -12.19 -22.04 -5.85
CA ALA A 204 -12.99 -21.63 -4.70
C ALA A 204 -13.92 -22.76 -4.19
N VAL A 205 -14.34 -23.65 -5.09
CA VAL A 205 -15.18 -24.82 -4.75
C VAL A 205 -14.56 -25.70 -3.67
N PHE A 206 -13.23 -25.80 -3.62
CA PHE A 206 -12.55 -26.62 -2.62
C PHE A 206 -12.60 -26.01 -1.21
N THR A 207 -12.89 -24.71 -1.09
CA THR A 207 -13.09 -24.07 0.23
C THR A 207 -14.37 -24.50 0.93
N ALA A 208 -15.29 -25.19 0.24
CA ALA A 208 -16.51 -25.74 0.81
C ALA A 208 -16.35 -27.16 1.38
N LEU A 209 -15.17 -27.79 1.22
CA LEU A 209 -14.91 -29.13 1.76
C LEU A 209 -14.83 -29.06 3.29
N PRO A 210 -15.59 -29.89 4.05
CA PRO A 210 -15.70 -29.73 5.50
C PRO A 210 -14.38 -29.80 6.26
N GLU A 211 -13.47 -30.70 5.88
CA GLU A 211 -12.24 -30.96 6.63
C GLU A 211 -11.07 -30.11 6.16
N ILE A 212 -10.96 -29.87 4.84
CA ILE A 212 -9.79 -29.21 4.25
C ILE A 212 -10.07 -27.80 3.74
N GLY A 213 -11.33 -27.43 3.54
CA GLY A 213 -11.74 -26.15 2.98
C GLY A 213 -11.23 -24.93 3.74
N PRO A 214 -11.30 -24.89 5.09
CA PRO A 214 -10.73 -23.79 5.86
C PRO A 214 -9.21 -23.62 5.68
N TYR A 215 -8.47 -24.73 5.56
CA TYR A 215 -7.02 -24.69 5.34
C TYR A 215 -6.68 -24.21 3.93
N ILE A 216 -7.44 -24.64 2.92
CA ILE A 216 -7.31 -24.16 1.55
C ILE A 216 -7.57 -22.66 1.49
N TYR A 217 -8.63 -22.19 2.14
CA TYR A 217 -8.94 -20.76 2.23
C TYR A 217 -7.79 -19.98 2.87
N GLN A 218 -7.33 -20.39 4.05
CA GLN A 218 -6.26 -19.70 4.76
C GLN A 218 -4.94 -19.72 3.99
N ALA A 219 -4.55 -20.86 3.42
CA ALA A 219 -3.34 -20.97 2.60
C ALA A 219 -3.41 -20.07 1.36
N SER A 220 -4.58 -20.01 0.69
CA SER A 220 -4.79 -19.13 -0.46
C SER A 220 -4.71 -17.65 -0.07
N LEU A 221 -5.30 -17.27 1.06
CA LEU A 221 -5.28 -15.90 1.53
C LEU A 221 -3.86 -15.46 1.92
N ILE A 222 -3.12 -16.29 2.66
CA ILE A 222 -1.71 -16.04 3.00
C ILE A 222 -0.88 -15.91 1.73
N TRP A 223 -1.11 -16.78 0.75
CA TRP A 223 -0.39 -16.73 -0.52
C TRP A 223 -0.57 -15.38 -1.22
N THR A 224 -1.82 -14.96 -1.46
CA THR A 224 -2.16 -13.68 -2.12
C THR A 224 -1.72 -12.46 -1.31
N CYS A 225 -1.59 -12.59 0.01
CA CYS A 225 -1.09 -11.50 0.85
C CYS A 225 0.43 -11.29 0.75
N LEU A 226 1.18 -12.31 0.34
CA LEU A 226 2.65 -12.28 0.32
C LEU A 226 3.24 -12.24 -1.09
N HIS A 227 2.41 -12.39 -2.14
CA HIS A 227 2.82 -12.46 -3.55
C HIS A 227 1.83 -11.68 -4.42
#